data_AF-A0A9D6ERN4-F1
#
_entry.id   AF-A0A9D6ERN4-F1
#
_cell.length_a   1.000
_cell.length_b   1.000
_cell.length_c   1.000
_cell.angle_alpha   90.00
_cell.angle_beta   90.00
_cell.angle_gamma   90.00
#
_symmetry.space_group_name_H-M   'P 1'
#
loop_
_entity.id
_entity.type
_entity.pdbx_description
1 polymer ?
#
loop_
_entity_poly.entity_id
_entity_poly.type
_entity_poly.pdbx_seq_one_letter_code
_entity_poly.pdbx_strand_id
1 'polypeptide(L)' 'MNIKISPSKVTGFITAPASKSYTHRAVLLASLAKGESTIRNILIASDTKRTISICKKVGAR' A
#
# COMPACT_ATOMS: atom_id res chain seq x y z
N MET A 1 -13.41 2.68 -20.03
CA MET A 1 -12.51 3.84 -20.20
C MET A 1 -12.03 3.82 -21.64
N ASN A 2 -12.15 4.92 -22.39
CA ASN A 2 -11.65 4.99 -23.77
C ASN A 2 -10.35 5.82 -23.77
N ILE A 3 -9.21 5.16 -23.98
CA ILE A 3 -7.87 5.78 -23.93
C ILE A 3 -7.28 5.78 -25.33
N LYS A 4 -6.89 6.96 -25.83
CA LYS A 4 -6.11 7.10 -27.06
C LYS A 4 -4.65 7.33 -26.69
N ILE A 5 -3.74 6.57 -27.32
CA ILE A 5 -2.30 6.64 -27.09
C ILE A 5 -1.64 7.02 -28.43
N SER A 6 -0.70 7.95 -28.40
CA SER A 6 0.13 8.34 -29.55
C SER A 6 1.61 8.35 -29.17
N PRO A 7 2.54 8.10 -30.10
CA PRO A 7 3.97 8.10 -29.79
C PRO A 7 4.48 9.45 -29.26
N SER A 8 5.35 9.42 -28.25
CA SER A 8 6.06 10.58 -27.72
C SER A 8 7.42 10.19 -27.13
N LYS A 9 8.34 11.15 -27.01
CA LYS A 9 9.56 10.97 -26.20
C LYS A 9 9.22 11.27 -24.74
N VAL A 10 9.69 10.43 -23.81
CA VAL A 10 9.46 10.59 -22.37
C VAL A 10 10.80 10.82 -21.67
N THR A 11 10.89 11.86 -20.85
CA THR A 11 12.06 12.18 -20.02
C THR A 11 11.60 12.67 -18.65
N GLY A 12 12.43 12.47 -17.62
CA GLY A 12 12.14 12.90 -16.24
C GLY A 12 12.32 11.79 -15.22
N PHE A 13 12.06 12.12 -13.96
CA PHE A 13 12.14 11.20 -12.82
C PHE A 13 10.80 11.19 -12.09
N ILE A 14 10.39 10.00 -11.66
CA ILE A 14 9.23 9.83 -10.79
C ILE A 14 9.59 8.90 -9.64
N THR A 15 8.91 9.04 -8.52
CA THR A 15 8.94 8.05 -7.45
C THR A 15 7.79 7.08 -7.68
N ALA A 16 8.10 5.80 -7.84
CA ALA A 16 7.09 4.76 -7.91
C ALA A 16 6.27 4.73 -6.59
N PRO A 17 4.97 4.43 -6.66
CA PRO A 17 4.18 4.21 -5.46
C PRO A 17 4.76 3.02 -4.67
N ALA A 18 4.48 3.00 -3.36
CA ALA A 18 4.92 1.91 -2.51
C ALA A 18 4.39 0.54 -2.96
N SER A 19 5.12 -0.52 -2.63
CA SER A 19 4.75 -1.89 -3.00
C SER A 19 3.46 -2.33 -2.29
N LYS A 20 2.49 -2.81 -3.08
CA LYS A 20 1.24 -3.38 -2.56
C LYS A 20 1.52 -4.56 -1.63
N SER A 21 2.33 -5.53 -2.09
CA SER A 21 2.66 -6.72 -1.31
C SER A 21 3.41 -6.39 -0.02
N TYR A 22 4.30 -5.40 -0.03
CA TYR A 22 5.00 -4.98 1.20
C TYR A 22 4.07 -4.26 2.16
N THR A 23 3.12 -3.46 1.65
CA THR A 23 2.09 -2.84 2.49
C THR A 23 1.25 -3.90 3.20
N HIS A 24 0.79 -4.94 2.50
CA HIS A 24 0.05 -6.04 3.12
C HIS A 24 0.86 -6.73 4.23
N ARG A 25 2.11 -7.09 3.93
CA ARG A 25 2.99 -7.78 4.88
C ARG A 25 3.30 -6.91 6.10
N ALA A 26 3.62 -5.63 5.89
CA ALA A 26 3.92 -4.70 6.98
C ALA A 26 2.72 -4.55 7.92
N VAL A 27 1.51 -4.39 7.39
CA VAL A 27 0.29 -4.30 8.20
C VAL A 27 0.03 -5.59 8.98
N LEU A 28 0.19 -6.76 8.35
CA LEU A 28 0.00 -8.04 9.02
C LEU A 28 1.02 -8.24 10.15
N LEU A 29 2.31 -7.99 9.89
CA LEU A 29 3.36 -8.10 10.89
C LEU A 29 3.14 -7.13 12.05
N ALA A 30 2.80 -5.87 11.76
CA ALA A 30 2.47 -4.87 12.78
C ALA A 30 1.28 -5.29 13.65
N SER A 31 0.29 -5.96 13.05
CA SER A 31 -0.90 -6.44 13.77
C SER A 31 -0.62 -7.61 14.71
N LEU A 32 0.47 -8.34 14.49
CA LEU A 32 0.90 -9.49 15.30
C LEU A 32 2.03 -9.13 16.27
N ALA A 33 2.75 -8.03 16.02
CA ALA A 33 3.83 -7.56 16.86
C ALA A 33 3.32 -7.10 18.23
N LYS A 34 4.16 -7.26 19.25
CA LYS A 34 3.89 -6.69 20.58
C LYS A 34 4.25 -5.21 20.58
N GLY A 35 3.41 -4.39 21.21
CA GLY A 35 3.65 -2.95 21.31
C GLY A 35 3.20 -2.18 20.07
N GLU A 36 3.87 -1.05 19.79
CA GLU A 36 3.51 -0.14 18.72
C GLU A 36 4.43 -0.32 17.50
N SER A 37 3.84 -0.34 16.30
CA SER A 37 4.56 -0.38 15.03
C SER A 37 4.25 0.87 14.20
N THR A 38 5.27 1.60 13.75
CA THR A 38 5.12 2.71 12.81
C THR A 38 5.52 2.28 11.41
N ILE A 39 4.57 2.25 10.46
CA ILE A 39 4.83 1.94 9.05
C ILE A 39 4.76 3.23 8.24
N ARG A 40 5.84 3.56 7.51
CA ARG A 40 5.93 4.76 6.65
C ARG A 40 5.79 4.38 5.18
N ASN A 41 5.32 5.34 4.37
CA ASN A 41 5.18 5.20 2.93
C ASN A 41 4.40 3.93 2.51
N ILE A 42 3.21 3.72 3.07
CA ILE A 42 2.34 2.62 2.68
C ILE A 42 1.57 2.96 1.40
N LEU A 43 1.24 1.93 0.61
CA LEU A 43 0.34 2.10 -0.52
C LEU A 43 -1.10 2.17 -0.01
N ILE A 44 -1.78 3.29 -0.24
CA ILE A 44 -3.21 3.43 0.06
C ILE A 44 -4.03 3.06 -1.18
N ALA A 45 -4.47 1.80 -1.23
CA ALA A 45 -5.30 1.24 -2.31
C ALA A 45 -6.52 0.51 -1.71
N SER A 46 -7.48 0.11 -2.55
CA SER A 46 -8.66 -0.67 -2.12
C SER A 46 -8.26 -1.89 -1.28
N ASP A 47 -7.28 -2.64 -1.77
CA ASP A 47 -6.88 -3.93 -1.22
C ASP A 47 -6.15 -3.75 0.10
N THR A 48 -5.24 -2.77 0.18
CA THR A 48 -4.47 -2.50 1.40
C THR A 48 -5.33 -1.87 2.49
N LYS A 49 -6.30 -1.01 2.13
CA LYS A 49 -7.33 -0.53 3.06
C LYS A 49 -8.16 -1.69 3.63
N ARG A 50 -8.52 -2.67 2.79
CA ARG A 50 -9.25 -3.86 3.24
C ARG A 50 -8.40 -4.70 4.20
N THR A 51 -7.11 -4.88 3.94
CA THR A 51 -6.22 -5.57 4.90
C THR A 51 -6.13 -4.84 6.23
N ILE A 52 -5.95 -3.51 6.24
CA ILE A 52 -5.95 -2.72 7.48
C ILE A 52 -7.28 -2.89 8.24
N SER A 53 -8.41 -2.80 7.53
CA SER A 53 -9.73 -2.97 8.13
C SER A 53 -9.94 -4.35 8.74
N ILE A 54 -9.51 -5.42 8.06
CA ILE A 54 -9.59 -6.78 8.58
C ILE A 54 -8.71 -6.94 9.81
N CYS A 55 -7.46 -6.46 9.77
CA CYS A 55 -6.56 -6.51 10.91
C CYS A 55 -7.16 -5.83 12.15
N LYS A 56 -7.79 -4.66 11.96
CA LYS A 56 -8.53 -3.98 13.04
C LYS A 56 -9.70 -4.80 13.57
N LYS A 57 -10.47 -5.43 12.68
CA LYS A 57 -11.62 -6.28 13.07
C LYS A 57 -11.21 -7.53 13.84
N VAL A 58 -9.98 -8.02 13.67
CA VAL A 58 -9.46 -9.20 14.39
C VAL A 58 -8.60 -8.84 15.60
N GLY A 59 -8.56 -7.57 16.00
CA GLY A 59 -8.01 -7.14 17.30
C GLY A 59 -6.81 -6.20 17.26
N ALA A 60 -6.24 -5.90 16.08
CA ALA A 60 -5.21 -4.86 15.96
C ALA A 60 -5.82 -3.46 16.23
N ARG A 61 -5.04 -2.54 16.81
CA ARG A 61 -5.48 -1.18 17.15
C ARG A 61 -4.71 -0.14 16.35
#